data_AF-A0A1U7GJZ8-F1
#
_entry.id   AF-A0A1U7GJZ8-F1
#
_cell.length_a   1.000
_cell.length_b   1.000
_cell.length_c   1.000
_cell.angle_alpha   90.00
_cell.angle_beta   90.00
_cell.angle_gamma   90.00
#
_symmetry.space_group_name_H-M   'P 1'
#
loop_
_entity.id
_entity.type
_entity.pdbx_description
1 polymer ?
#
loop_
_entity_poly.entity_id
_entity_poly.type
_entity_poly.pdbx_seq_one_letter_code
_entity_poly.pdbx_strand_id
1 'polypeptide(L)'
;MRLQTLAFVILFLAFILTLGRDPAGRVGVLVFFTGVGEVALGLAAVMALFRTVGAIGEARGLLEHADALAATTVVLAVGTAAMSAWLFVGAWCIQASLP
;
A
#
# COMPACT_ATOMS: atom_id res chain seq x y z
N MET A 1 20.13 4.17 -33.67
CA MET A 1 19.14 4.01 -32.58
C MET A 1 19.03 5.31 -31.82
N ARG A 2 17.82 5.80 -31.51
CA ARG A 2 17.66 7.06 -30.78
C ARG A 2 18.30 6.93 -29.40
N LEU A 3 18.97 7.99 -28.95
CA LEU A 3 19.67 8.03 -27.65
C LEU A 3 18.73 7.64 -26.48
N GLN A 4 17.45 7.99 -26.60
CA GLN A 4 16.37 7.64 -25.68
C GLN A 4 16.18 6.12 -25.53
N THR A 5 16.20 5.35 -26.62
CA THR A 5 16.01 3.90 -26.58
C THR A 5 17.20 3.22 -25.91
N LEU A 6 18.42 3.73 -26.16
CA LEU A 6 19.65 3.20 -25.58
C LEU A 6 19.72 3.49 -24.07
N ALA A 7 19.33 4.70 -23.65
CA ALA A 7 19.18 5.05 -22.24
C ALA A 7 18.14 4.18 -21.52
N PHE A 8 17.00 3.92 -22.16
CA PHE A 8 15.96 3.05 -21.60
C PHE A 8 16.46 1.61 -21.40
N VAL A 9 17.15 1.04 -22.39
CA VAL A 9 17.73 -0.31 -22.30
C VAL A 9 18.76 -0.39 -21.18
N ILE A 10 19.65 0.60 -21.05
CA ILE A 10 20.65 0.65 -19.96
C ILE A 10 19.98 0.73 -18.59
N LEU A 11 18.97 1.60 -18.44
CA LEU A 11 18.22 1.73 -17.18
C LEU A 11 17.53 0.42 -16.81
N PHE A 12 16.90 -0.24 -17.78
CA PHE A 12 16.21 -1.50 -17.58
C PHE A 12 17.18 -2.63 -17.20
N LEU A 13 18.34 -2.70 -17.87
CA LEU A 13 19.37 -3.68 -17.58
C LEU A 13 19.98 -3.46 -16.19
N ALA A 14 20.24 -2.20 -15.83
CA ALA A 14 20.69 -1.84 -14.49
C ALA A 14 19.66 -2.25 -13.43
N PHE A 15 18.37 -1.98 -13.65
CA PHE A 15 17.30 -2.39 -12.73
C PHE A 15 17.27 -3.91 -12.52
N ILE A 16 17.34 -4.70 -13.59
CA ILE A 16 17.37 -6.17 -13.52
C ILE A 16 18.61 -6.67 -12.77
N LEU A 17 19.78 -6.11 -13.07
CA LEU A 17 21.04 -6.50 -12.42
C LEU A 17 21.03 -6.16 -10.93
N THR A 18 20.47 -5.01 -10.54
CA THR A 18 20.29 -4.61 -9.14
C THR A 18 19.33 -5.54 -8.40
N LEU A 19 18.31 -6.07 -9.08
CA LEU A 19 17.36 -7.05 -8.52
C LEU A 19 17.97 -8.46 -8.37
N GLY A 20 18.79 -8.87 -9.33
CA GLY A 20 19.32 -10.24 -9.41
C GLY A 20 20.68 -10.44 -8.72
N ARG A 21 21.47 -9.39 -8.56
CA ARG A 21 22.88 -9.52 -8.15
C ARG A 21 23.24 -8.82 -6.85
N ASP A 22 22.50 -7.77 -6.48
CA ASP A 22 22.77 -7.00 -5.27
C ASP A 22 21.69 -7.26 -4.20
N PRO A 23 22.04 -7.84 -3.04
CA PRO A 23 21.07 -8.05 -1.96
C PRO A 23 20.47 -6.72 -1.47
N ALA A 24 21.24 -5.62 -1.44
CA ALA A 24 20.73 -4.31 -1.05
C ALA A 24 19.74 -3.77 -2.09
N GLY A 25 20.02 -3.99 -3.38
CA GLY A 25 19.15 -3.63 -4.49
C GLY A 25 17.79 -4.32 -4.46
N ARG A 26 17.78 -5.65 -4.24
CA ARG A 26 16.56 -6.44 -4.08
C ARG A 26 15.70 -5.98 -2.91
N VAL A 27 16.32 -5.74 -1.75
CA VAL A 27 15.60 -5.22 -0.56
C VAL A 27 15.04 -3.83 -0.85
N GLY A 28 15.80 -2.95 -1.51
CA GLY A 28 15.33 -1.61 -1.88
C GLY A 28 14.08 -1.64 -2.77
N VAL A 29 14.03 -2.54 -3.75
CA VAL A 29 12.85 -2.72 -4.60
C VAL A 29 11.66 -3.23 -3.80
N LEU A 30 11.85 -4.22 -2.92
CA LEU A 30 10.78 -4.74 -2.07
C LEU A 30 10.21 -3.64 -1.16
N VAL A 31 11.07 -2.89 -0.47
CA VAL A 31 10.66 -1.78 0.40
C VAL A 31 9.91 -0.72 -0.39
N PHE A 32 10.35 -0.41 -1.62
CA PHE A 32 9.66 0.56 -2.48
C PHE A 32 8.24 0.09 -2.81
N PHE A 33 8.05 -1.15 -3.28
CA PHE A 33 6.71 -1.66 -3.61
C PHE A 33 5.82 -1.82 -2.39
N THR A 34 6.37 -2.30 -1.27
CA THR A 34 5.61 -2.37 -0.02
C THR A 34 5.17 -0.98 0.43
N GLY A 35 6.07 0.02 0.39
CA GLY A 35 5.75 1.40 0.75
C GLY A 35 4.70 2.03 -0.18
N VAL A 36 4.81 1.84 -1.49
CA VAL A 36 3.79 2.32 -2.45
C VAL A 36 2.43 1.66 -2.19
N GLY A 37 2.41 0.36 -1.94
CA GLY A 37 1.18 -0.36 -1.58
C GLY A 37 0.57 0.15 -0.28
N GLU A 38 1.40 0.44 0.72
CA GLU A 38 0.97 0.98 2.01
C GLU A 38 0.33 2.36 1.86
N VAL A 39 0.94 3.24 1.06
CA VAL A 39 0.39 4.57 0.76
C VAL A 39 -0.96 4.44 0.04
N ALA A 40 -1.08 3.53 -0.93
CA ALA A 40 -2.33 3.28 -1.65
C ALA A 40 -3.44 2.74 -0.73
N LEU A 41 -3.12 1.78 0.14
CA LEU A 41 -4.05 1.23 1.13
C LEU A 41 -4.48 2.30 2.15
N GLY A 42 -3.53 3.10 2.64
CA GLY A 42 -3.82 4.22 3.54
C GLY A 42 -4.75 5.25 2.91
N LEU A 43 -4.49 5.65 1.66
CA LEU A 43 -5.39 6.53 0.90
C LEU A 43 -6.78 5.93 0.74
N ALA A 44 -6.88 4.66 0.40
CA ALA A 44 -8.17 3.96 0.27
C ALA A 44 -8.94 3.91 1.60
N ALA A 45 -8.24 3.63 2.71
CA ALA A 45 -8.82 3.61 4.05
C ALA A 45 -9.33 5.00 4.46
N VAL A 46 -8.56 6.07 4.19
CA VAL A 46 -8.97 7.45 4.45
C VAL A 46 -10.19 7.84 3.62
N MET A 47 -10.22 7.49 2.33
CA MET A 47 -11.39 7.73 1.48
C MET A 47 -12.63 6.97 1.97
N ALA A 48 -12.47 5.74 2.44
CA ALA A 48 -13.55 4.97 3.04
C ALA A 48 -14.03 5.60 4.36
N LEU A 49 -13.12 6.08 5.20
CA LEU A 49 -13.45 6.79 6.44
C LEU A 49 -14.24 8.07 6.17
N PHE A 50 -13.85 8.86 5.18
CA PHE A 50 -14.60 10.06 4.81
C PHE A 50 -16.01 9.74 4.31
N ARG A 51 -16.21 8.61 3.62
CA ARG A 51 -17.56 8.16 3.23
C ARG A 51 -18.42 7.81 4.43
N THR A 52 -17.87 7.09 5.41
CA THR A 52 -18.64 6.71 6.60
C THR A 52 -18.91 7.91 7.51
N VAL A 53 -17.95 8.82 7.68
CA VAL A 53 -18.14 10.06 8.45
C VAL A 53 -19.12 11.01 7.75
N GLY A 54 -19.06 11.12 6.42
CA GLY A 54 -20.04 11.88 5.63
C GLY A 54 -21.47 11.38 5.85
N ALA A 55 -21.65 10.05 5.93
CA ALA A 55 -22.94 9.44 6.23
C ALA A 55 -23.46 9.77 7.65
N ILE A 56 -22.56 9.95 8.63
CA ILE A 56 -22.95 10.45 9.97
C ILE A 56 -23.51 11.88 9.87
N GLY A 57 -22.92 12.72 9.02
CA GLY A 57 -23.37 14.12 8.83
C GLY A 57 -24.73 14.25 8.14
N GLU A 58 -25.17 13.26 7.36
CA GLU A 58 -26.46 13.25 6.68
C GLU A 58 -27.57 12.52 7.45
N ALA A 59 -27.21 11.76 8.49
CA ALA A 59 -28.15 10.98 9.28
C ALA A 59 -29.15 11.88 10.01
N ARG A 60 -30.46 11.57 9.88
CA ARG A 60 -31.55 12.33 10.50
C ARG A 60 -32.11 11.63 11.74
N GLY A 61 -31.75 10.37 11.99
CA GLY A 61 -32.21 9.56 13.14
C GLY A 61 -31.10 8.93 14.00
N LEU A 62 -31.43 8.63 15.26
CA LEU A 62 -30.50 7.99 16.23
C LEU A 62 -30.01 6.60 15.80
N LEU A 63 -30.87 5.81 15.15
CA LEU A 63 -30.49 4.50 14.61
C LEU A 63 -29.53 4.62 13.42
N GLU A 64 -29.70 5.64 12.57
CA GLU A 64 -28.81 5.89 11.42
C GLU A 64 -27.41 6.33 11.88
N HIS A 65 -27.33 7.07 13.00
CA HIS A 65 -26.04 7.41 13.62
C HIS A 65 -25.32 6.17 14.17
N ALA A 66 -26.07 5.24 14.78
CA ALA A 66 -25.50 3.99 15.29
C ALA A 66 -24.96 3.11 14.16
N ASP A 67 -25.68 3.04 13.03
CA ASP A 67 -25.28 2.25 11.87
C ASP A 67 -24.04 2.85 11.17
N ALA A 68 -24.00 4.18 11.05
CA ALA A 68 -22.84 4.88 10.49
C ALA A 68 -21.59 4.79 11.41
N LEU A 69 -21.78 4.77 12.73
CA LEU A 69 -20.71 4.47 13.69
C LEU A 69 -20.21 3.03 13.53
N ALA A 70 -21.11 2.05 13.43
CA ALA A 70 -20.75 0.66 13.20
C ALA A 70 -19.94 0.51 11.91
N ALA A 71 -20.40 1.09 10.80
CA ALA A 71 -19.68 1.10 9.53
C ALA A 71 -18.27 1.71 9.66
N THR A 72 -18.14 2.84 10.37
CA THR A 72 -16.84 3.49 10.60
C THR A 72 -15.89 2.58 11.39
N THR A 73 -16.37 1.92 12.44
CA THR A 73 -15.56 0.98 13.24
C THR A 73 -15.10 -0.22 12.41
N VAL A 74 -15.95 -0.74 11.54
CA VAL A 74 -15.59 -1.83 10.62
C VAL A 74 -14.52 -1.37 9.63
N VAL A 75 -14.67 -0.18 9.04
CA VAL A 75 -13.66 0.38 8.12
C VAL A 75 -12.31 0.55 8.81
N LEU A 76 -12.30 1.04 10.05
CA LEU A 76 -11.07 1.17 10.83
C LEU A 76 -10.43 -0.19 11.11
N ALA A 77 -11.22 -1.18 11.54
CA ALA A 77 -10.72 -2.51 11.84
C ALA A 77 -10.16 -3.20 10.58
N VAL A 78 -10.90 -3.18 9.48
CA VAL A 78 -10.49 -3.79 8.20
C VAL A 78 -9.30 -3.06 7.59
N GLY A 79 -9.31 -1.72 7.58
CA GLY A 79 -8.21 -0.91 7.09
C GLY A 79 -6.91 -1.18 7.86
N THR A 80 -6.99 -1.19 9.20
CA THR A 80 -5.83 -1.49 10.06
C THR A 80 -5.32 -2.92 9.84
N ALA A 81 -6.21 -3.90 9.73
CA ALA A 81 -5.83 -5.29 9.47
C ALA A 81 -5.16 -5.46 8.11
N ALA A 82 -5.71 -4.83 7.05
CA ALA A 82 -5.16 -4.89 5.71
C ALA A 82 -3.77 -4.24 5.61
N MET A 83 -3.61 -3.05 6.19
CA MET A 83 -2.32 -2.34 6.26
C MET A 83 -1.28 -3.15 7.04
N SER A 84 -1.66 -3.66 8.21
CA SER A 84 -0.76 -4.49 9.03
C SER A 84 -0.34 -5.77 8.30
N ALA A 85 -1.28 -6.44 7.62
CA ALA A 85 -0.99 -7.63 6.84
C ALA A 85 -0.05 -7.32 5.65
N TRP A 86 -0.25 -6.19 4.98
CA TRP A 86 0.60 -5.78 3.87
C TRP A 86 2.05 -5.50 4.31
N LEU A 87 2.23 -4.77 5.40
CA LEU A 87 3.54 -4.56 6.00
C LEU A 87 4.20 -5.88 6.43
N PHE A 88 3.43 -6.80 7.01
CA PHE A 88 3.94 -8.10 7.42
C PHE A 88 4.40 -8.95 6.22
N VAL A 89 3.62 -8.97 5.14
CA VAL A 89 4.01 -9.62 3.88
C VAL A 89 5.29 -8.98 3.32
N GLY A 90 5.39 -7.65 3.33
CA GLY A 90 6.61 -6.95 2.91
C GLY A 90 7.84 -7.33 3.74
N ALA A 91 7.70 -7.34 5.07
CA ALA A 91 8.78 -7.73 5.99
C ALA A 91 9.19 -9.21 5.80
N TRP A 92 8.23 -10.10 5.61
CA TRP A 92 8.52 -11.51 5.30
C TRP A 92 9.27 -11.65 3.98
N CYS A 93 8.81 -10.98 2.92
CA CYS A 93 9.48 -11.00 1.61
C CYS A 93 10.93 -10.52 1.73
N ILE A 94 11.20 -9.51 2.56
CA ILE A 94 12.57 -9.06 2.85
C ILE A 94 13.37 -10.18 3.53
N GLN A 95 12.85 -10.81 4.60
CA GLN A 95 13.55 -11.93 5.27
C GLN A 95 13.81 -13.10 4.34
N ALA A 96 12.82 -13.52 3.55
CA ALA A 96 12.97 -14.60 2.56
C ALA A 96 13.94 -14.24 1.42
N SER A 97 14.21 -12.95 1.23
CA SER A 97 15.17 -12.42 0.26
C SER A 97 16.56 -12.19 0.84
N LEU A 98 16.82 -12.48 2.12
CA LEU A 98 18.17 -12.47 2.69
C LEU A 98 18.70 -13.91 2.69
N PRO A 99 19.98 -14.14 2.34
CA PRO A 99 20.58 -15.48 2.41
C PRO A 99 20.68 -16.00 3.84
#